data_AF-A0A7S3U6X8-F1
#
_entry.id   AF-A0A7S3U6X8-F1
#
_cell.length_a   1.000
_cell.length_b   1.000
_cell.length_c   1.000
_cell.angle_alpha   90.00
_cell.angle_beta   90.00
_cell.angle_gamma   90.00
#
_symmetry.space_group_name_H-M   'P 1'
#
loop_
_entity.id
_entity.type
_entity.pdbx_description
1 polymer ?
#
loop_
_entity_poly.entity_id
_entity_poly.type
_entity_poly.pdbx_seq_one_letter_code
_entity_poly.pdbx_strand_id
1 'polypeptide(L)'
;TRAGVFFLCRQDGRLDTWDYFYRMNEVSLSQKVSDSALTSISVQAQGSFAAVGDADGVITLMQLCDGLVQPGPNEKNLIGQVFDRETKRERNLEQIKKQSGGAKKEKDDKGRGAITIDQAEYQSREKQFFTEVGMTGDGLGTNLGGIKGAGVR
;
A
#
# COMPACT_ATOMS: atom_id res chain seq x y z
N THR A 1 -9.03 31.86 -8.96
CA THR A 1 -9.63 30.71 -8.25
C THR A 1 -9.19 30.72 -6.79
N ARG A 2 -10.06 30.27 -5.87
CA ARG A 2 -9.79 30.18 -4.42
C ARG A 2 -8.76 29.08 -4.14
N ALA A 3 -7.85 29.30 -3.18
CA ALA A 3 -6.83 28.32 -2.81
C ALA A 3 -7.47 27.09 -2.14
N GLY A 4 -7.04 25.88 -2.47
CA GLY A 4 -7.59 24.66 -1.88
C GLY A 4 -8.86 24.12 -2.54
N VAL A 5 -9.44 24.85 -3.50
CA VAL A 5 -10.56 24.39 -4.32
C VAL A 5 -10.07 23.90 -5.68
N PHE A 6 -10.49 22.70 -6.09
CA PHE A 6 -10.23 22.17 -7.43
C PHE A 6 -11.39 21.31 -7.92
N PHE A 7 -11.39 21.03 -9.23
CA PHE A 7 -12.49 20.38 -9.92
C PHE A 7 -11.99 19.13 -10.65
N LEU A 8 -12.83 18.09 -10.67
CA LEU A 8 -12.60 16.89 -11.46
C LEU A 8 -13.76 16.69 -12.43
N CYS A 9 -13.43 16.53 -13.70
CA CYS A 9 -14.37 16.13 -14.75
C CYS A 9 -14.45 14.60 -14.77
N ARG A 10 -15.65 14.04 -14.65
CA ARG A 10 -15.86 12.58 -14.65
C ARG A 10 -16.49 12.09 -15.95
N GLN A 11 -16.22 10.82 -16.25
CA GLN A 11 -16.76 10.14 -17.42
C GLN A 11 -18.27 9.87 -17.34
N ASP A 12 -18.85 9.90 -16.14
CA ASP A 12 -20.31 9.78 -15.93
C ASP A 12 -21.03 11.13 -16.03
N GLY A 13 -20.37 12.17 -16.55
CA GLY A 13 -20.96 13.48 -16.78
C GLY A 13 -21.11 14.34 -15.52
N ARG A 14 -20.46 13.95 -14.41
CA ARG A 14 -20.47 14.70 -13.15
C ARG A 14 -19.21 15.55 -12.97
N LEU A 15 -19.40 16.76 -12.47
CA LEU A 15 -18.34 17.64 -12.00
C LEU A 15 -18.23 17.52 -10.49
N ASP A 16 -17.09 17.02 -10.02
CA ASP A 16 -16.77 16.93 -8.60
C ASP A 16 -15.92 18.12 -8.19
N THR A 17 -16.40 18.87 -7.20
CA THR A 17 -15.67 19.97 -6.57
C THR A 17 -15.11 19.51 -5.24
N TRP A 18 -13.81 19.70 -5.08
CA TRP A 18 -13.07 19.43 -3.85
C TRP A 18 -12.73 20.76 -3.19
N ASP A 19 -12.93 20.84 -1.88
CA ASP A 19 -12.53 21.97 -1.05
C ASP A 19 -11.72 21.44 0.16
N TYR A 20 -10.39 21.54 0.06
CA TYR A 20 -9.49 21.09 1.12
C TYR A 20 -9.53 21.94 2.39
N PHE A 21 -10.12 23.13 2.34
CA PHE A 21 -10.35 23.91 3.55
C PHE A 21 -11.55 23.38 4.33
N TYR A 22 -12.48 22.68 3.66
CA TYR A 22 -13.69 22.12 4.26
C TYR A 22 -13.59 20.61 4.55
N ARG A 23 -13.37 19.77 3.52
CA ARG A 23 -13.24 18.31 3.65
C ARG A 23 -12.12 17.80 2.76
N MET A 24 -11.13 17.15 3.37
CA MET A 24 -9.94 16.69 2.65
C MET A 24 -10.05 15.28 2.08
N ASN A 25 -10.91 14.44 2.66
CA ASN A 25 -10.98 13.00 2.38
C ASN A 25 -12.15 12.61 1.47
N GLU A 26 -12.99 13.56 1.08
CA GLU A 26 -14.16 13.30 0.25
C GLU A 26 -14.53 14.50 -0.61
N VAL A 27 -15.29 14.22 -1.67
CA VAL A 27 -15.83 15.23 -2.58
C VAL A 27 -16.77 16.15 -1.79
N SER A 28 -16.56 17.47 -1.90
CA SER A 28 -17.38 18.45 -1.19
C SER A 28 -18.72 18.68 -1.89
N LEU A 29 -18.75 18.63 -3.23
CA LEU A 29 -19.95 18.82 -4.03
C LEU A 29 -19.83 18.06 -5.36
N SER A 30 -20.85 17.28 -5.72
CA SER A 30 -20.89 16.56 -7.00
C SER A 30 -22.14 16.93 -7.78
N GLN A 31 -21.97 17.52 -8.95
CA GLN A 31 -23.07 18.03 -9.78
C GLN A 31 -23.13 17.28 -11.11
N LYS A 32 -24.32 16.84 -11.53
CA LYS A 32 -24.51 16.28 -12.88
C LYS A 32 -24.62 17.44 -13.86
N VAL A 33 -23.73 17.46 -14.86
CA VAL A 33 -23.64 18.56 -15.84
C VAL A 33 -24.12 18.13 -17.22
N SER A 34 -23.70 16.95 -17.68
CA SER A 34 -24.09 16.38 -18.98
C SER A 34 -24.39 14.89 -18.81
N ASP A 35 -25.16 14.28 -19.71
CA ASP A 35 -25.31 12.82 -19.77
C ASP A 35 -24.09 12.12 -20.36
N SER A 36 -23.25 12.86 -21.07
CA SER A 36 -22.01 12.40 -21.68
C SER A 36 -20.78 12.70 -20.81
N ALA A 37 -19.67 12.04 -21.13
CA ALA A 37 -18.42 12.19 -20.37
C ALA A 37 -17.89 13.64 -20.43
N LEU A 38 -17.53 14.20 -19.27
CA LEU A 38 -16.88 15.50 -19.21
C LEU A 38 -15.41 15.37 -19.63
N THR A 39 -14.96 16.23 -20.53
CA THR A 39 -13.63 16.14 -21.15
C THR A 39 -12.75 17.34 -20.81
N SER A 40 -13.34 18.49 -20.44
CA SER A 40 -12.58 19.71 -20.15
C SER A 40 -13.30 20.62 -19.18
N ILE A 41 -12.53 21.41 -18.44
CA ILE A 41 -13.02 22.52 -17.62
C ILE A 41 -12.07 23.71 -17.70
N SER A 42 -12.64 24.91 -17.76
CA SER A 42 -11.92 26.17 -17.64
C SER A 42 -12.64 27.08 -16.67
N VAL A 43 -11.92 27.65 -15.71
CA VAL A 43 -12.48 28.58 -14.72
C VAL A 43 -12.07 30.00 -15.09
N GLN A 44 -13.03 30.91 -15.08
CA GLN A 44 -12.79 32.33 -15.33
C GLN A 44 -11.73 32.87 -14.37
N ALA A 45 -10.92 33.84 -14.82
CA ALA A 45 -9.86 34.46 -13.99
C ALA A 45 -10.38 34.96 -12.63
N GLN A 46 -11.55 35.61 -12.62
CA GLN A 46 -12.23 36.10 -11.41
C GLN A 46 -12.83 34.97 -10.56
N GLY A 47 -12.99 33.77 -11.11
CA GLY A 47 -13.46 32.59 -10.40
C GLY A 47 -14.98 32.40 -10.35
N SER A 48 -15.78 33.35 -10.81
CA SER A 48 -17.24 33.29 -10.70
C SER A 48 -17.91 32.30 -11.66
N PHE A 49 -17.27 31.99 -12.78
CA PHE A 49 -17.82 31.08 -13.80
C PHE A 49 -16.85 29.95 -14.13
N ALA A 50 -17.41 28.78 -14.44
CA ALA A 50 -16.70 27.64 -14.99
C ALA A 50 -17.38 27.17 -16.29
N ALA A 51 -16.59 27.01 -17.35
CA ALA A 51 -17.02 26.39 -18.58
C ALA A 51 -16.60 24.92 -18.58
N VAL A 52 -17.55 24.02 -18.80
CA VAL A 52 -17.34 22.57 -18.78
C VAL A 52 -17.69 22.01 -20.15
N GLY A 53 -16.75 21.35 -20.81
CA GLY A 53 -16.96 20.69 -22.09
C GLY A 53 -17.18 19.19 -21.91
N ASP A 54 -18.09 18.61 -22.70
CA ASP A 54 -18.34 17.17 -22.74
C ASP A 54 -17.85 16.52 -24.05
N ALA A 55 -18.08 15.21 -24.16
CA ALA A 55 -17.65 14.39 -25.31
C ALA A 55 -18.50 14.60 -26.57
N ASP A 56 -19.70 15.18 -26.45
CA ASP A 56 -20.59 15.45 -27.58
C ASP A 56 -20.33 16.82 -28.20
N GLY A 57 -19.34 17.55 -27.67
CA GLY A 57 -18.97 18.89 -28.13
C GLY A 57 -19.83 20.00 -27.52
N VAL A 58 -20.60 19.72 -26.47
CA VAL A 58 -21.38 20.73 -25.75
C VAL A 58 -20.51 21.37 -24.68
N ILE A 59 -20.57 22.70 -24.60
CA ILE A 59 -19.95 23.48 -23.53
C ILE A 59 -21.05 24.08 -22.65
N THR A 60 -21.05 23.71 -21.38
CA THR A 60 -21.96 24.24 -20.38
C THR A 60 -21.24 25.29 -19.54
N LEU A 61 -21.79 26.51 -19.50
CA LEU A 61 -21.30 27.58 -18.64
C LEU A 61 -22.07 27.56 -17.31
N MET A 62 -21.35 27.43 -16.20
CA MET A 62 -21.91 27.33 -14.86
C MET A 62 -21.42 28.49 -13.99
N GLN A 63 -22.33 29.05 -13.19
CA GLN A 63 -21.97 30.02 -12.15
C GLN A 63 -21.60 29.28 -10.86
N LEU A 64 -20.45 29.63 -10.29
CA LEU A 64 -19.99 29.09 -9.02
C LEU A 64 -20.60 29.91 -7.86
N CYS A 65 -20.94 29.23 -6.77
CA CYS A 65 -21.47 29.90 -5.58
C CYS A 65 -20.34 30.64 -4.83
N ASP A 66 -20.72 31.67 -4.06
CA ASP A 66 -19.77 32.53 -3.36
C ASP A 66 -18.80 31.76 -2.47
N GLY A 67 -19.26 30.66 -1.84
CA GLY A 67 -18.41 29.81 -1.01
C GLY A 67 -17.23 29.18 -1.76
N LEU A 68 -17.34 28.92 -3.07
CA LEU A 68 -16.24 28.39 -3.89
C LEU A 68 -15.33 29.47 -4.46
N VAL A 69 -15.77 30.74 -4.41
CA VAL A 69 -15.08 31.87 -5.03
C VAL A 69 -14.34 32.71 -3.99
N GLN A 70 -14.99 33.00 -2.87
CA GLN A 70 -14.49 33.92 -1.86
C GLN A 70 -13.54 33.20 -0.89
N PRO A 71 -12.26 33.57 -0.83
CA PRO A 71 -11.32 32.94 0.08
C PRO A 71 -11.62 33.29 1.53
N GLY A 72 -11.44 32.30 2.41
CA GLY A 72 -11.48 32.49 3.86
C GLY A 72 -10.25 33.25 4.37
N PRO A 73 -10.28 33.77 5.61
CA PRO A 73 -9.14 34.43 6.21
C PRO A 73 -7.93 33.51 6.28
N ASN A 74 -6.79 33.96 5.73
CA ASN A 74 -5.51 33.25 5.77
C ASN A 74 -5.52 31.83 5.15
N GLU A 75 -6.52 31.52 4.32
CA GLU A 75 -6.75 30.17 3.78
C GLU A 75 -5.55 29.63 3.00
N LYS A 76 -4.94 30.45 2.15
CA LYS A 76 -3.77 30.05 1.34
C LYS A 76 -2.62 29.52 2.22
N ASN A 77 -2.37 30.17 3.35
CA ASN A 77 -1.31 29.76 4.26
C ASN A 77 -1.68 28.49 5.02
N LEU A 78 -2.95 28.34 5.43
CA LEU A 78 -3.42 27.13 6.08
C LEU A 78 -3.30 25.90 5.17
N ILE A 79 -3.74 26.03 3.91
CA ILE A 79 -3.59 24.97 2.90
C ILE A 79 -2.12 24.60 2.69
N GLY A 80 -1.23 25.60 2.63
CA GLY A 80 0.22 25.36 2.56
C GLY A 80 0.74 24.53 3.75
N GLN A 81 0.36 24.89 4.98
CA GLN A 81 0.75 24.15 6.18
C GLN A 81 0.22 22.71 6.19
N VAL A 82 -0.99 22.50 5.65
CA VAL A 82 -1.58 21.17 5.50
C VAL A 82 -0.73 20.31 4.56
N PHE A 83 -0.32 20.85 3.40
CA PHE A 83 0.54 20.13 2.46
C PHE A 83 1.94 19.85 3.03
N ASP A 84 2.51 20.79 3.79
CA ASP A 84 3.79 20.58 4.47
C ASP A 84 3.72 19.45 5.50
N ARG A 85 2.62 19.41 6.28
CA ARG A 85 2.36 18.35 7.25
C ARG A 85 2.25 16.99 6.56
N GLU A 86 1.51 16.90 5.46
CA GLU A 86 1.33 15.64 4.74
C GLU A 86 2.63 15.17 4.07
N THR A 87 3.42 16.09 3.52
CA THR A 87 4.76 15.80 2.99
C THR A 87 5.69 15.22 4.05
N LYS A 88 5.68 15.80 5.27
CA LYS A 88 6.46 15.27 6.40
C LYS A 88 5.97 13.89 6.85
N ARG A 89 4.65 13.67 6.86
CA ARG A 89 4.06 12.38 7.19
C ARG A 89 4.54 11.29 6.23
N GLU A 90 4.50 11.56 4.92
CA GLU A 90 4.92 10.59 3.90
C GLU A 90 6.41 10.25 4.03
N ARG A 91 7.28 11.26 4.24
CA ARG A 91 8.72 11.03 4.48
C ARG A 91 8.99 10.16 5.70
N ASN A 92 8.25 10.39 6.79
CA ASN A 92 8.40 9.59 8.01
C ASN A 92 7.95 8.14 7.78
N LEU A 93 6.83 7.92 7.07
CA LEU A 93 6.36 6.58 6.73
C LEU A 93 7.35 5.82 5.83
N GLU A 94 7.96 6.51 4.87
CA GLU A 94 8.99 5.94 4.01
C GLU A 94 10.25 5.52 4.81
N GLN A 95 10.70 6.35 5.76
CA GLN A 95 11.80 6.02 6.66
C GLN A 95 11.51 4.79 7.52
N ILE A 96 10.31 4.70 8.10
CA ILE A 96 9.86 3.54 8.88
C ILE A 96 9.83 2.27 8.01
N LYS A 97 9.33 2.38 6.77
CA LYS A 97 9.32 1.26 5.81
C LYS A 97 10.74 0.78 5.47
N LYS A 98 11.69 1.70 5.29
CA LYS A 98 13.10 1.37 5.02
C LYS A 98 13.77 0.67 6.21
N GLN A 99 13.57 1.18 7.42
CA GLN A 99 14.14 0.61 8.65
C GLN A 99 13.55 -0.77 8.97
N SER A 100 12.23 -0.95 8.81
CA SER A 100 11.56 -2.24 9.03
C SER A 100 11.93 -3.29 7.97
N GLY A 101 12.19 -2.88 6.72
CA GLY A 101 12.74 -3.76 5.68
C GLY A 101 14.16 -4.24 5.97
N GLY A 102 15.01 -3.36 6.54
CA GLY A 102 16.35 -3.72 7.02
C GLY A 102 16.31 -4.67 8.21
N ALA A 103 15.44 -4.42 9.20
CA ALA A 103 15.28 -5.27 10.37
C ALA A 103 14.75 -6.68 10.04
N LYS A 104 13.94 -6.84 8.99
CA LYS A 104 13.54 -8.16 8.48
C LYS A 104 14.71 -8.91 7.83
N LYS A 105 15.51 -8.22 7.01
CA LYS A 105 16.72 -8.83 6.40
C LYS A 105 17.76 -9.23 7.45
N GLU A 106 18.01 -8.40 8.47
CA GLU A 106 18.93 -8.74 9.55
C GLU A 106 18.44 -9.90 10.43
N LYS A 107 17.11 -10.04 10.63
CA LYS A 107 16.54 -11.20 11.35
C LYS A 107 16.63 -12.49 10.53
N ASP A 108 16.39 -12.44 9.23
CA ASP A 108 16.54 -13.61 8.35
C ASP A 108 18.01 -14.03 8.18
N ASP A 109 18.95 -13.08 8.18
CA ASP A 109 20.39 -13.36 8.08
C ASP A 109 20.98 -13.90 9.38
N LYS A 110 20.55 -13.38 10.55
CA LYS A 110 20.93 -13.93 11.87
C LYS A 110 20.24 -15.26 12.21
N GLY A 111 19.13 -15.60 11.55
CA GLY A 111 18.48 -16.92 11.63
C GLY A 111 19.12 -17.99 10.75
N ARG A 112 19.95 -17.58 9.77
CA ARG A 112 20.80 -18.43 8.94
C ARG A 112 22.27 -18.38 9.39
N GLY A 113 22.52 -18.19 10.69
CA GLY A 113 23.79 -18.63 11.24
C GLY A 113 23.99 -20.08 10.82
N ALA A 114 25.01 -20.35 10.01
CA ALA A 114 25.29 -21.68 9.49
C ALA A 114 25.23 -22.66 10.66
N ILE A 115 24.22 -23.54 10.66
CA ILE A 115 24.15 -24.65 11.60
C ILE A 115 25.38 -25.49 11.29
N THR A 116 26.43 -25.27 12.05
CA THR A 116 27.66 -26.05 11.99
C THR A 116 27.35 -27.30 12.79
N ILE A 117 26.92 -28.35 12.09
CA ILE A 117 26.69 -29.65 12.69
C ILE A 117 28.07 -30.21 13.03
N ASP A 118 28.36 -30.39 14.33
CA ASP A 118 29.52 -31.17 14.74
C ASP A 118 29.30 -32.63 14.31
N GLN A 119 30.05 -33.03 13.30
CA GLN A 119 29.97 -34.36 12.67
C GLN A 119 30.13 -35.49 13.71
N ALA A 120 30.97 -35.28 14.73
CA ALA A 120 31.28 -36.31 15.73
C ALA A 120 30.13 -36.51 16.73
N GLU A 121 29.48 -35.41 17.14
CA GLU A 121 28.33 -35.45 18.04
C GLU A 121 27.12 -36.09 17.33
N TYR A 122 26.90 -35.75 16.06
CA TYR A 122 25.83 -36.30 15.25
C TYR A 122 25.94 -37.83 15.11
N GLN A 123 27.13 -38.33 14.77
CA GLN A 123 27.39 -39.76 14.64
C GLN A 123 27.23 -40.52 15.96
N SER A 124 27.56 -39.87 17.09
CA SER A 124 27.41 -40.48 18.42
C SER A 124 25.95 -40.61 18.81
N ARG A 125 25.14 -39.57 18.55
CA ARG A 125 23.68 -39.61 18.76
C ARG A 125 23.00 -40.61 17.83
N GLU A 126 23.43 -40.68 16.58
CA GLU A 126 22.91 -41.63 15.59
C GLU A 126 23.16 -43.08 16.05
N LYS A 127 24.38 -43.41 16.49
CA LYS A 127 24.71 -44.74 17.03
C LYS A 127 23.89 -45.10 18.28
N GLN A 128 23.70 -44.15 19.19
CA GLN A 128 22.87 -44.37 20.39
C GLN A 128 21.42 -44.65 20.01
N PHE A 129 20.85 -43.87 19.10
CA PHE A 129 19.50 -44.08 18.59
C PHE A 129 19.33 -45.46 17.97
N PHE A 130 20.22 -45.85 17.06
CA PHE A 130 20.19 -47.17 16.40
C PHE A 130 20.32 -48.34 17.39
N THR A 131 21.09 -48.15 18.47
CA THR A 131 21.20 -49.13 19.56
C THR A 131 19.88 -49.26 20.32
N GLU A 132 19.22 -48.13 20.63
CA GLU A 132 17.96 -48.10 21.38
C GLU A 132 16.80 -48.71 20.58
N VAL A 133 16.77 -48.51 19.27
CA VAL A 133 15.74 -49.11 18.39
C VAL A 133 16.09 -50.54 17.91
N GLY A 134 17.19 -51.13 18.41
CA GLY A 134 17.56 -52.51 18.12
C GLY A 134 17.98 -52.77 16.67
N MET A 135 18.44 -51.74 15.96
CA MET A 135 18.90 -51.83 14.57
C MET A 135 20.42 -51.69 14.50
N THR A 136 21.13 -52.75 14.14
CA THR A 136 22.57 -52.67 13.85
C THR A 136 22.77 -52.40 12.36
N GLY A 137 22.91 -51.13 11.99
CA GLY A 137 23.35 -50.72 10.66
C GLY A 137 24.88 -50.73 10.56
N ASP A 138 25.43 -51.28 9.48
CA ASP A 138 26.79 -50.96 9.05
C ASP A 138 26.84 -49.47 8.69
N GLY A 139 27.99 -48.82 8.89
CA GLY A 139 28.16 -47.36 8.95
C GLY A 139 27.79 -46.52 7.71
N LEU A 140 26.95 -47.03 6.82
CA LEU A 140 26.35 -46.37 5.66
C LEU A 140 24.82 -46.50 5.59
N GLY A 141 24.16 -47.16 6.57
CA GLY A 141 22.70 -47.09 6.74
C GLY A 141 21.84 -47.68 5.60
N THR A 142 22.35 -48.64 4.82
CA THR A 142 21.65 -49.13 3.60
C THR A 142 21.25 -50.61 3.60
N ASN A 143 21.35 -51.34 4.71
CA ASN A 143 20.82 -52.72 4.76
C ASN A 143 19.81 -52.95 5.88
N LEU A 144 18.52 -53.00 5.50
CA LEU A 144 17.48 -53.66 6.28
C LEU A 144 17.70 -55.18 6.18
N GLY A 145 18.52 -55.72 7.10
CA GLY A 145 18.70 -57.15 7.27
C GLY A 145 17.36 -57.84 7.47
N GLY A 146 17.04 -58.77 6.58
CA GLY A 146 15.72 -59.37 6.42
C GLY A 146 15.12 -59.97 7.70
N ILE A 147 13.80 -59.81 7.81
CA ILE A 147 12.93 -60.43 8.80
C ILE A 147 13.19 -61.95 8.83
N LYS A 148 13.82 -62.45 9.90
CA LYS A 148 13.76 -63.89 10.21
C LYS A 148 12.42 -64.17 10.86
N GLY A 149 11.55 -64.84 10.09
CA GLY A 149 10.26 -65.33 10.54
C GLY A 149 10.37 -66.20 11.80
N ALA A 150 9.48 -65.93 12.74
CA ALA A 150 9.26 -66.73 13.94
C ALA A 150 8.80 -68.14 13.55
N GLY A 151 9.48 -69.15 14.07
CA GLY A 151 8.97 -70.51 14.11
C GLY A 151 7.80 -70.58 15.10
N VAL A 152 6.67 -71.07 14.63
CA VAL A 152 5.53 -71.50 15.48
C VAL A 152 5.33 -72.99 15.22
N ARG A 153 5.29 -73.75 16.31
CA ARG A 153 4.85 -75.15 16.37
C ARG A 153 3.36 -75.26 16.09
#